data_AF-L5KC16-F1
#
_entry.id   AF-L5KC16-F1
#
_cell.length_a   1.000
_cell.length_b   1.000
_cell.length_c   1.000
_cell.angle_alpha   90.00
_cell.angle_beta   90.00
_cell.angle_gamma   90.00
#
_symmetry.space_group_name_H-M   'P 1'
#
loop_
_entity.id
_entity.type
_entity.pdbx_description
1 polymer ?
#
loop_
_entity_poly.entity_id
_entity_poly.type
_entity_poly.pdbx_seq_one_letter_code
_entity_poly.pdbx_strand_id
1 'polypeptide(L)'
;SSETMKTIRLITFLFFSYVKCQTLQSSFLDAAMQHTNSQNYLEENLRDMYIYETSRKHPFLYGPTILTMSACYETAIQSCCQEENKTECFQIKLEPIRKYIKEISLRHHHLCEIGIKFNHKVAKAVELVLLTKKQPKANFSEIAKLAIDIKNLHQTCCDGNAVACVFGRSQLMNYTCSKQAILSSKITPCCALPAPFRGECIINSENDEKPDLSSGPLSRFTEDRFVCKQFTDKQDDFLQE
;
A
#
# COMPACT_ATOMS: atom_id res chain seq x y z
N SER A 1 5.63 -7.77 -28.12
CA SER A 1 6.85 -7.18 -27.50
C SER A 1 6.70 -5.69 -27.12
N SER A 2 5.80 -4.91 -27.76
CA SER A 2 5.71 -3.45 -27.52
C SER A 2 4.80 -3.01 -26.34
N GLU A 3 3.76 -3.77 -26.02
CA GLU A 3 2.75 -3.39 -25.00
C GLU A 3 3.17 -3.71 -23.56
N THR A 4 3.89 -4.82 -23.38
CA THR A 4 4.49 -5.23 -22.10
C THR A 4 5.60 -4.29 -21.66
N MET A 5 6.40 -3.75 -22.59
CA MET A 5 7.41 -2.73 -22.28
C MET A 5 6.81 -1.37 -21.86
N LYS A 6 5.62 -1.01 -22.39
CA LYS A 6 4.92 0.22 -21.99
C LYS A 6 4.31 0.10 -20.58
N THR A 7 3.79 -1.07 -20.23
CA THR A 7 3.24 -1.36 -18.89
C THR A 7 4.35 -1.43 -17.83
N ILE A 8 5.51 -2.02 -18.16
CA ILE A 8 6.67 -2.05 -17.28
C ILE A 8 7.24 -0.63 -17.08
N ARG A 9 7.34 0.19 -18.13
CA ARG A 9 7.69 1.62 -17.99
C ARG A 9 6.71 2.36 -17.09
N LEU A 10 5.40 2.13 -17.20
CA LEU A 10 4.40 2.78 -16.36
C LEU A 10 4.60 2.48 -14.86
N ILE A 11 4.95 1.23 -14.53
CA ILE A 11 5.24 0.77 -13.16
C ILE A 11 6.58 1.33 -12.65
N THR A 12 7.61 1.41 -13.50
CA THR A 12 8.90 2.03 -13.15
C THR A 12 8.77 3.56 -12.97
N PHE A 13 7.92 4.24 -13.76
CA PHE A 13 7.67 5.67 -13.61
C PHE A 13 6.86 6.02 -12.35
N LEU A 14 5.96 5.13 -11.89
CA LEU A 14 5.27 5.29 -10.60
C LEU A 14 6.25 5.19 -9.41
N PHE A 15 7.31 4.38 -9.55
CA PHE A 15 8.40 4.27 -8.58
C PHE A 15 9.19 5.58 -8.40
N PHE A 16 9.54 6.26 -9.49
CA PHE A 16 10.27 7.53 -9.45
C PHE A 16 9.47 8.70 -8.86
N SER A 17 8.13 8.64 -8.94
CA SER A 17 7.23 9.62 -8.33
C SER A 17 7.10 9.45 -6.81
N TYR A 18 7.12 8.22 -6.30
CA TYR A 18 7.00 7.89 -4.88
C TYR A 18 8.26 8.27 -4.07
N VAL A 19 9.45 8.06 -4.68
CA VAL A 19 10.74 8.49 -4.13
C VAL A 19 10.78 10.00 -3.85
N LYS A 20 9.92 10.81 -4.49
CA LYS A 20 9.88 12.27 -4.31
C LYS A 20 9.12 12.76 -3.07
N CYS A 21 8.23 11.98 -2.43
CA CYS A 21 7.75 12.31 -1.07
C CYS A 21 8.78 11.84 -0.01
N GLN A 22 9.55 10.79 -0.30
CA GLN A 22 10.58 10.21 0.58
C GLN A 22 11.91 10.99 0.59
N THR A 23 12.32 11.58 -0.55
CA THR A 23 13.52 12.45 -0.64
C THR A 23 13.34 13.84 -0.04
N LEU A 24 12.13 14.19 0.43
CA LEU A 24 11.89 15.40 1.23
C LEU A 24 12.19 15.17 2.72
N GLN A 25 12.34 13.93 3.18
CA GLN A 25 12.50 13.65 4.60
C GLN A 25 13.94 13.91 5.10
N SER A 26 14.95 13.79 4.24
CA SER A 26 16.35 14.08 4.62
C SER A 26 16.65 15.58 4.75
N SER A 27 15.87 16.46 4.11
CA SER A 27 16.02 17.92 4.26
C SER A 27 15.20 18.50 5.41
N PHE A 28 14.19 17.79 5.92
CA PHE A 28 13.26 18.30 6.93
C PHE A 28 13.69 18.05 8.39
N LEU A 29 14.54 17.04 8.65
CA LEU A 29 15.10 16.82 9.99
C LEU A 29 16.02 17.97 10.44
N ASP A 30 16.62 18.70 9.49
CA ASP A 30 17.46 19.86 9.79
C ASP A 30 16.69 21.19 9.85
N ALA A 31 15.46 21.25 9.31
CA ALA A 31 14.65 22.47 9.24
C ALA A 31 13.59 22.60 10.37
N ALA A 32 13.35 21.55 11.15
CA ALA A 32 12.29 21.50 12.17
C ALA A 32 12.60 22.28 13.48
N MET A 33 13.64 23.12 13.50
CA MET A 33 13.92 24.01 14.63
C MET A 33 13.99 25.47 14.18
N GLN A 34 12.84 26.08 13.84
CA GLN A 34 12.58 27.51 14.08
C GLN A 34 11.15 27.93 13.63
N HIS A 35 10.41 28.58 14.55
CA HIS A 35 9.20 29.41 14.38
C HIS A 35 7.76 28.85 14.63
N THR A 36 7.35 28.95 15.92
CA THR A 36 6.17 29.65 16.49
C THR A 36 4.71 29.45 16.00
N ASN A 37 3.92 28.77 16.86
CA ASN A 37 2.49 28.82 17.25
C ASN A 37 1.35 29.44 16.38
N SER A 38 1.59 30.34 15.41
CA SER A 38 0.52 30.85 14.52
C SER A 38 0.44 30.10 13.19
N GLN A 39 1.51 29.41 12.80
CA GLN A 39 1.57 28.58 11.59
C GLN A 39 0.73 27.30 11.71
N ASN A 40 0.64 26.73 12.92
CA ASN A 40 -0.10 25.50 13.20
C ASN A 40 -1.59 25.58 12.81
N TYR A 41 -2.26 26.72 13.01
CA TYR A 41 -3.70 26.85 12.73
C TYR A 41 -4.02 26.91 11.22
N LEU A 42 -3.11 27.50 10.43
CA LEU A 42 -3.24 27.55 8.97
C LEU A 42 -2.86 26.21 8.32
N GLU A 43 -1.85 25.53 8.87
CA GLU A 43 -1.43 24.19 8.44
C GLU A 43 -2.52 23.14 8.72
N GLU A 44 -3.14 23.18 9.90
CA GLU A 44 -4.28 22.31 10.25
C GLU A 44 -5.46 22.53 9.30
N ASN A 45 -5.83 23.80 9.03
CA ASN A 45 -6.88 24.15 8.07
C ASN A 45 -6.58 23.69 6.63
N LEU A 46 -5.32 23.74 6.20
CA LEU A 46 -4.91 23.29 4.88
C LEU A 46 -5.06 21.77 4.71
N ARG A 47 -4.60 21.00 5.70
CA ARG A 47 -4.74 19.53 5.71
C ARG A 47 -6.21 19.13 5.78
N ASP A 48 -7.00 19.78 6.63
CA ASP A 48 -8.44 19.50 6.77
C ASP A 48 -9.20 19.75 5.47
N MET A 49 -8.94 20.87 4.81
CA MET A 49 -9.53 21.19 3.51
C MET A 49 -9.15 20.14 2.45
N TYR A 50 -7.88 19.73 2.42
CA TYR A 50 -7.42 18.69 1.50
C TYR A 50 -8.09 17.34 1.76
N ILE A 51 -8.20 16.95 3.04
CA ILE A 51 -8.86 15.71 3.47
C ILE A 51 -10.32 15.73 3.03
N TYR A 52 -11.04 16.83 3.29
CA TYR A 52 -12.44 17.01 2.88
C TYR A 52 -12.61 16.90 1.36
N GLU A 53 -11.83 17.67 0.60
CA GLU A 53 -11.91 17.70 -0.87
C GLU A 53 -11.50 16.38 -1.52
N THR A 54 -10.57 15.65 -0.92
CA THR A 54 -10.15 14.34 -1.43
C THR A 54 -11.20 13.28 -1.11
N SER A 55 -11.74 13.28 0.12
CA SER A 55 -12.74 12.31 0.56
C SER A 55 -14.02 12.41 -0.26
N ARG A 56 -14.51 13.62 -0.53
CA ARG A 56 -15.71 13.82 -1.35
C ARG A 56 -15.55 13.37 -2.81
N LYS A 57 -14.34 13.52 -3.37
CA LYS A 57 -14.02 13.12 -4.76
C LYS A 57 -13.77 11.62 -4.89
N HIS A 58 -13.32 10.98 -3.81
CA HIS A 58 -12.94 9.58 -3.79
C HIS A 58 -13.58 8.83 -2.60
N PRO A 59 -14.90 8.54 -2.63
CA PRO A 59 -15.62 7.98 -1.48
C PRO A 59 -15.10 6.63 -0.96
N PHE A 60 -14.46 5.83 -1.82
CA PHE A 60 -13.87 4.54 -1.47
C PHE A 60 -12.37 4.61 -1.17
N LEU A 61 -11.76 5.80 -1.15
CA LEU A 61 -10.35 5.95 -0.79
C LEU A 61 -10.19 5.78 0.72
N TYR A 62 -9.30 4.88 1.12
CA TYR A 62 -9.09 4.58 2.53
C TYR A 62 -8.53 5.79 3.30
N GLY A 63 -9.11 6.03 4.47
CA GLY A 63 -8.67 7.06 5.43
C GLY A 63 -7.15 7.15 5.64
N PRO A 64 -6.42 6.06 5.89
CA PRO A 64 -4.96 6.15 6.07
C PRO A 64 -4.19 6.63 4.82
N THR A 65 -4.70 6.35 3.61
CA THR A 65 -4.10 6.88 2.38
C THR A 65 -4.39 8.37 2.25
N ILE A 66 -5.59 8.82 2.61
CA ILE A 66 -5.94 10.25 2.68
C ILE A 66 -5.00 10.99 3.64
N LEU A 67 -4.75 10.44 4.83
CA LEU A 67 -3.81 11.01 5.80
C LEU A 67 -2.36 11.06 5.30
N THR A 68 -1.93 10.04 4.55
CA THR A 68 -0.57 10.05 3.97
C THR A 68 -0.46 11.11 2.87
N MET A 69 -1.48 11.22 2.02
CA MET A 69 -1.49 12.18 0.92
C MET A 69 -1.68 13.62 1.38
N SER A 70 -2.42 13.86 2.47
CA SER A 70 -2.52 15.20 3.08
C SER A 70 -1.16 15.67 3.62
N ALA A 71 -0.39 14.76 4.22
CA ALA A 71 0.98 15.07 4.65
C ALA A 71 1.89 15.37 3.44
N CYS A 72 1.88 14.55 2.38
CA CYS A 72 2.66 14.85 1.16
C CYS A 72 2.22 16.16 0.49
N TYR A 73 0.92 16.51 0.54
CA TYR A 73 0.40 17.77 0.01
C TYR A 73 0.93 18.97 0.78
N GLU A 74 0.88 18.94 2.11
CA GLU A 74 1.43 20.00 2.95
C GLU A 74 2.94 20.17 2.70
N THR A 75 3.71 19.08 2.65
CA THR A 75 5.15 19.15 2.34
C THR A 75 5.40 19.78 0.96
N ALA A 76 4.58 19.46 -0.04
CA ALA A 76 4.69 20.08 -1.36
C ALA A 76 4.41 21.59 -1.28
N ILE A 77 3.41 22.01 -0.51
CA ILE A 77 3.06 23.43 -0.28
C ILE A 77 4.21 24.16 0.41
N GLN A 78 4.71 23.65 1.52
CA GLN A 78 5.83 24.24 2.25
C GLN A 78 7.05 24.41 1.35
N SER A 79 7.40 23.40 0.56
CA SER A 79 8.56 23.46 -0.34
C SER A 79 8.36 24.44 -1.51
N CYS A 80 7.18 24.46 -2.14
CA CYS A 80 6.93 25.31 -3.31
C CYS A 80 6.66 26.78 -2.98
N CYS A 81 6.23 27.09 -1.75
CA CYS A 81 5.99 28.47 -1.34
C CYS A 81 7.27 29.33 -1.30
N GLN A 82 8.45 28.71 -1.20
CA GLN A 82 9.76 29.38 -1.18
C GLN A 82 10.37 29.55 -2.58
N GLU A 83 9.79 28.91 -3.60
CA GLU A 83 10.32 28.96 -4.97
C GLU A 83 9.89 30.24 -5.70
N GLU A 84 10.73 30.69 -6.63
CA GLU A 84 10.42 31.85 -7.49
C GLU A 84 9.23 31.53 -8.43
N ASN A 85 9.28 30.37 -9.11
CA ASN A 85 8.18 29.88 -9.93
C ASN A 85 7.29 28.87 -9.18
N LYS A 86 6.46 29.39 -8.29
CA LYS A 86 5.53 28.61 -7.45
C LYS A 86 4.61 27.71 -8.28
N THR A 87 4.07 28.24 -9.38
CA THR A 87 3.12 27.53 -10.25
C THR A 87 3.74 26.28 -10.86
N GLU A 88 4.94 26.41 -11.44
CA GLU A 88 5.66 25.28 -12.01
C GLU A 88 6.05 24.26 -10.93
N CYS A 89 6.52 24.72 -9.77
CA CYS A 89 6.80 23.83 -8.64
C CYS A 89 5.57 23.02 -8.23
N PHE A 90 4.42 23.67 -8.09
CA PHE A 90 3.16 23.00 -7.74
C PHE A 90 2.74 21.98 -8.78
N GLN A 91 2.86 22.30 -10.07
CA GLN A 91 2.57 21.34 -11.13
C GLN A 91 3.47 20.10 -10.99
N ILE A 92 4.78 20.29 -10.84
CA ILE A 92 5.73 19.17 -10.74
C ILE A 92 5.50 18.31 -9.48
N LYS A 93 5.21 18.93 -8.33
CA LYS A 93 5.09 18.22 -7.04
C LYS A 93 3.70 17.60 -6.83
N LEU A 94 2.63 18.24 -7.31
CA LEU A 94 1.26 17.77 -7.08
C LEU A 94 0.77 16.76 -8.13
N GLU A 95 1.30 16.78 -9.36
CA GLU A 95 0.91 15.80 -10.39
C GLU A 95 1.11 14.34 -9.95
N PRO A 96 2.25 13.94 -9.35
CA PRO A 96 2.43 12.61 -8.78
C PRO A 96 1.38 12.23 -7.73
N ILE A 97 1.02 13.16 -6.85
CA ILE A 97 0.05 12.95 -5.77
C ILE A 97 -1.35 12.72 -6.38
N ARG A 98 -1.76 13.56 -7.33
CA ARG A 98 -3.05 13.42 -8.04
C ARG A 98 -3.15 12.10 -8.78
N LYS A 99 -2.09 11.72 -9.50
CA LYS A 99 -2.02 10.45 -10.23
C LYS A 99 -2.17 9.27 -9.29
N TYR A 100 -1.41 9.27 -8.19
CA TYR A 100 -1.45 8.20 -7.20
C TYR A 100 -2.85 8.06 -6.58
N ILE A 101 -3.46 9.18 -6.14
CA ILE A 101 -4.82 9.17 -5.57
C ILE A 101 -5.83 8.57 -6.54
N LYS A 102 -5.77 8.95 -7.82
CA LYS A 102 -6.67 8.42 -8.84
C LYS A 102 -6.52 6.90 -8.98
N GLU A 103 -5.30 6.41 -9.09
CA GLU A 103 -5.01 4.98 -9.27
C GLU A 103 -5.36 4.16 -8.03
N ILE A 104 -4.95 4.61 -6.84
CA ILE A 104 -5.18 3.88 -5.60
C ILE A 104 -6.65 3.93 -5.18
N SER A 105 -7.38 5.01 -5.48
CA SER A 105 -8.83 5.09 -5.26
C SER A 105 -9.58 4.03 -6.07
N LEU A 106 -9.21 3.83 -7.34
CA LEU A 106 -9.79 2.78 -8.17
C LEU A 106 -9.48 1.38 -7.63
N ARG A 107 -8.25 1.17 -7.14
CA ARG A 107 -7.86 -0.10 -6.51
C ARG A 107 -8.65 -0.36 -5.23
N HIS A 108 -8.78 0.62 -4.34
CA HIS A 108 -9.56 0.47 -3.11
C HIS A 108 -11.03 0.21 -3.41
N HIS A 109 -11.62 0.94 -4.36
CA HIS A 109 -12.99 0.69 -4.81
C HIS A 109 -13.15 -0.75 -5.32
N HIS A 110 -12.23 -1.23 -6.15
CA HIS A 110 -12.28 -2.60 -6.65
C HIS A 110 -12.19 -3.65 -5.52
N LEU A 111 -11.34 -3.44 -4.52
CA LEU A 111 -11.22 -4.34 -3.37
C LEU A 111 -12.48 -4.30 -2.48
N CYS A 112 -13.11 -3.14 -2.32
CA CYS A 112 -14.41 -3.03 -1.64
C CYS A 112 -15.49 -3.79 -2.40
N GLU A 113 -15.57 -3.62 -3.72
CA GLU A 113 -16.52 -4.36 -4.56
C GLU A 113 -16.32 -5.87 -4.46
N ILE A 114 -15.07 -6.34 -4.38
CA ILE A 114 -14.78 -7.76 -4.15
C ILE A 114 -15.34 -8.22 -2.80
N GLY A 115 -15.08 -7.46 -1.73
CA GLY A 115 -15.56 -7.79 -0.39
C GLY A 115 -17.09 -7.73 -0.23
N ILE A 116 -17.76 -6.87 -1.00
CA ILE A 116 -19.22 -6.70 -0.98
C ILE A 116 -19.91 -7.79 -1.80
N LYS A 117 -19.40 -8.05 -3.02
CA LYS A 117 -20.09 -8.93 -4.00
C LYS A 117 -19.76 -10.40 -3.84
N PHE A 118 -18.59 -10.73 -3.29
CA PHE A 118 -18.16 -12.11 -3.14
C PHE A 118 -18.03 -12.49 -1.67
N ASN A 119 -18.07 -13.79 -1.40
CA ASN A 119 -17.90 -14.29 -0.05
C ASN A 119 -16.46 -14.08 0.47
N HIS A 120 -16.27 -14.23 1.78
CA HIS A 120 -14.97 -14.07 2.44
C HIS A 120 -13.86 -14.96 1.85
N LYS A 121 -14.22 -16.12 1.27
CA LYS A 121 -13.26 -17.05 0.67
C LYS A 121 -12.62 -16.43 -0.59
N VAL A 122 -13.41 -15.80 -1.45
CA VAL A 122 -12.88 -15.12 -2.66
C VAL A 122 -12.01 -13.92 -2.27
N ALA A 123 -12.47 -13.09 -1.35
CA ALA A 123 -11.69 -11.93 -0.89
C ALA A 123 -10.33 -12.35 -0.30
N LYS A 124 -10.31 -13.41 0.53
CA LYS A 124 -9.07 -13.98 1.06
C LYS A 124 -8.17 -14.53 -0.05
N ALA A 125 -8.73 -15.24 -1.03
CA ALA A 125 -7.96 -15.79 -2.14
C ALA A 125 -7.29 -14.71 -3.00
N VAL A 126 -7.97 -13.57 -3.22
CA VAL A 126 -7.39 -12.41 -3.91
C VAL A 126 -6.16 -11.90 -3.15
N GLU A 127 -6.26 -11.71 -1.83
CA GLU A 127 -5.12 -11.25 -1.02
C GLU A 127 -3.98 -12.25 -1.00
N LEU A 128 -4.29 -13.55 -0.94
CA LEU A 128 -3.29 -14.61 -0.99
C LEU A 128 -2.47 -14.53 -2.29
N VAL A 129 -3.14 -14.39 -3.45
CA VAL A 129 -2.47 -14.25 -4.74
C VAL A 129 -1.62 -12.98 -4.81
N LEU A 130 -2.11 -11.85 -4.30
CA LEU A 130 -1.38 -10.59 -4.31
C LEU A 130 -0.13 -10.63 -3.43
N LEU A 131 -0.24 -11.21 -2.23
CA LEU A 131 0.85 -11.34 -1.28
C LEU A 131 1.91 -12.33 -1.75
N THR A 132 1.52 -13.51 -2.23
CA THR A 132 2.48 -14.50 -2.78
C THR A 132 3.23 -13.94 -3.98
N LYS A 133 2.58 -13.11 -4.81
CA LYS A 133 3.27 -12.42 -5.92
C LYS A 133 4.26 -11.36 -5.44
N LYS A 134 3.95 -10.65 -4.35
CA LYS A 134 4.79 -9.60 -3.80
C LYS A 134 5.99 -10.16 -3.02
N GLN A 135 5.77 -11.27 -2.31
CA GLN A 135 6.70 -11.88 -1.36
C GLN A 135 6.84 -13.38 -1.61
N PRO A 136 7.23 -13.83 -2.81
CA PRO A 136 7.23 -15.25 -3.18
C PRO A 136 8.22 -16.13 -2.41
N LYS A 137 9.16 -15.55 -1.66
CA LYS A 137 10.11 -16.28 -0.80
C LYS A 137 9.60 -16.42 0.65
N ALA A 138 8.52 -15.74 1.02
CA ALA A 138 7.94 -15.81 2.35
C ALA A 138 7.27 -17.16 2.59
N ASN A 139 7.22 -17.58 3.86
CA ASN A 139 6.57 -18.83 4.20
C ASN A 139 5.04 -18.71 4.00
N PHE A 140 4.43 -19.81 3.57
CA PHE A 140 3.01 -19.83 3.23
C PHE A 140 2.10 -19.50 4.43
N SER A 141 2.41 -20.03 5.63
CA SER A 141 1.61 -19.77 6.83
C SER A 141 1.52 -18.28 7.18
N GLU A 142 2.60 -17.54 6.98
CA GLU A 142 2.68 -16.11 7.25
C GLU A 142 1.89 -15.34 6.19
N ILE A 143 2.03 -15.72 4.91
CA ILE A 143 1.24 -15.14 3.81
C ILE A 143 -0.26 -15.38 4.00
N ALA A 144 -0.66 -16.60 4.39
CA ALA A 144 -2.05 -16.95 4.65
C ALA A 144 -2.63 -16.16 5.83
N LYS A 145 -1.85 -15.93 6.88
CA LYS A 145 -2.24 -15.06 8.01
C LYS A 145 -2.43 -13.61 7.56
N LEU A 146 -1.44 -13.04 6.86
CA LEU A 146 -1.52 -11.68 6.34
C LEU A 146 -2.70 -11.49 5.39
N ALA A 147 -3.02 -12.49 4.56
CA ALA A 147 -4.17 -12.44 3.66
C ALA A 147 -5.49 -12.27 4.42
N ILE A 148 -5.64 -12.93 5.58
CA ILE A 148 -6.82 -12.78 6.44
C ILE A 148 -6.84 -11.39 7.08
N ASP A 149 -5.71 -10.96 7.65
CA ASP A 149 -5.59 -9.66 8.33
C ASP A 149 -5.87 -8.50 7.37
N ILE A 150 -5.33 -8.57 6.14
CA ILE A 150 -5.55 -7.58 5.08
C ILE A 150 -7.00 -7.60 4.60
N LYS A 151 -7.58 -8.79 4.37
CA LYS A 151 -9.00 -8.91 4.00
C LYS A 151 -9.93 -8.30 5.05
N ASN A 152 -9.65 -8.48 6.34
CA ASN A 152 -10.43 -7.89 7.42
C ASN A 152 -10.23 -6.36 7.52
N LEU A 153 -9.01 -5.89 7.27
CA LEU A 153 -8.73 -4.46 7.17
C LEU A 153 -9.52 -3.83 6.01
N HIS A 154 -9.52 -4.46 4.83
CA HIS A 154 -10.31 -4.01 3.68
C HIS A 154 -11.78 -3.87 4.03
N GLN A 155 -12.38 -4.89 4.66
CA GLN A 155 -13.76 -4.82 5.13
C GLN A 155 -14.00 -3.62 6.05
N THR A 156 -13.16 -3.45 7.08
CA THR A 156 -13.24 -2.32 8.02
C THR A 156 -13.19 -0.96 7.32
N CYS A 157 -12.28 -0.82 6.34
CA CYS A 157 -12.14 0.41 5.57
C CYS A 157 -13.32 0.67 4.64
N CYS A 158 -13.88 -0.36 4.02
CA CYS A 158 -15.00 -0.27 3.10
C CYS A 158 -16.34 -0.01 3.81
N ASP A 159 -16.48 -0.43 5.07
CA ASP A 159 -17.64 -0.14 5.93
C ASP A 159 -17.69 1.35 6.36
N GLY A 160 -16.68 2.15 5.99
CA GLY A 160 -16.61 3.58 6.29
C GLY A 160 -16.11 3.91 7.70
N ASN A 161 -15.65 2.92 8.47
CA ASN A 161 -15.05 3.16 9.78
C ASN A 161 -13.60 3.65 9.63
N ALA A 162 -13.44 4.94 9.32
CA ALA A 162 -12.15 5.55 9.02
C ALA A 162 -11.14 5.42 10.18
N VAL A 163 -11.58 5.59 11.43
CA VAL A 163 -10.71 5.50 12.61
C VAL A 163 -10.20 4.07 12.80
N ALA A 164 -11.09 3.08 12.74
CA ALA A 164 -10.68 1.68 12.84
C ALA A 164 -9.80 1.25 11.66
N CYS A 165 -10.07 1.76 10.45
CA CYS A 165 -9.25 1.53 9.27
C CYS A 165 -7.82 2.08 9.44
N VAL A 166 -7.66 3.31 9.96
CA VAL A 166 -6.35 3.91 10.25
C VAL A 166 -5.59 3.10 11.30
N PHE A 167 -6.26 2.76 12.40
CA PHE A 167 -5.65 2.00 13.50
C PHE A 167 -5.27 0.59 13.07
N GLY A 168 -6.18 -0.14 12.42
CA GLY A 168 -5.94 -1.48 11.91
C GLY A 168 -4.81 -1.52 10.89
N ARG A 169 -4.73 -0.51 10.00
CA ARG A 169 -3.59 -0.39 9.08
C ARG A 169 -2.28 -0.17 9.82
N SER A 170 -2.25 0.69 10.84
CA SER A 170 -1.05 0.90 11.67
C SER A 170 -0.57 -0.42 12.31
N GLN A 171 -1.49 -1.18 12.92
CA GLN A 171 -1.18 -2.48 13.52
C GLN A 171 -0.64 -3.48 12.48
N LEU A 172 -1.28 -3.57 11.31
CA LEU A 172 -0.84 -4.45 10.22
C LEU A 172 0.57 -4.08 9.73
N MET A 173 0.87 -2.79 9.58
CA MET A 173 2.21 -2.35 9.14
C MET A 173 3.27 -2.61 10.20
N ASN A 174 2.95 -2.43 11.49
CA ASN A 174 3.86 -2.76 12.58
C ASN A 174 4.16 -4.26 12.62
N TYR A 175 3.14 -5.09 12.46
CA TYR A 175 3.29 -6.54 12.38
C TYR A 175 4.16 -6.94 11.19
N THR A 176 3.85 -6.43 10.00
CA THR A 176 4.64 -6.65 8.77
C THR A 176 6.12 -6.28 8.98
N CYS A 177 6.40 -5.14 9.62
CA CYS A 177 7.77 -4.72 9.93
C CYS A 177 8.47 -5.61 10.96
N SER A 178 7.74 -6.12 11.97
CA SER A 178 8.29 -7.09 12.92
C SER A 178 8.71 -8.41 12.25
N LYS A 179 8.14 -8.71 11.08
CA LYS A 179 8.39 -9.92 10.28
C LYS A 179 9.22 -9.67 9.01
N GLN A 180 9.77 -8.47 8.83
CA GLN A 180 10.44 -8.07 7.58
C GLN A 180 11.53 -9.04 7.10
N ALA A 181 12.31 -9.63 8.02
CA ALA A 181 13.37 -10.57 7.68
C ALA A 181 12.85 -11.87 7.03
N ILE A 182 11.60 -12.24 7.30
CA ILE A 182 10.94 -13.44 6.77
C ILE A 182 10.07 -13.07 5.55
N LEU A 183 9.53 -11.86 5.52
CA LEU A 183 8.62 -11.41 4.46
C LEU A 183 9.34 -10.91 3.22
N SER A 184 10.21 -9.90 3.36
CA SER A 184 10.93 -9.29 2.24
C SER A 184 11.95 -8.28 2.75
N SER A 185 13.16 -8.31 2.20
CA SER A 185 14.15 -7.26 2.46
C SER A 185 13.77 -5.92 1.82
N LYS A 186 12.88 -5.91 0.81
CA LYS A 186 12.44 -4.70 0.09
C LYS A 186 11.65 -3.74 0.96
N ILE A 187 11.06 -4.20 2.07
CA ILE A 187 10.31 -3.35 3.00
C ILE A 187 11.18 -2.76 4.12
N THR A 188 12.46 -3.14 4.21
CA THR A 188 13.37 -2.64 5.26
C THR A 188 13.46 -1.11 5.31
N PRO A 189 13.65 -0.40 4.18
CA PRO A 189 13.67 1.06 4.18
C PRO A 189 12.32 1.67 4.60
N CYS A 190 11.21 0.98 4.32
CA CYS A 190 9.87 1.43 4.69
C CYS A 190 9.62 1.32 6.19
N CYS A 191 10.16 0.30 6.84
CA CYS A 191 9.99 0.09 8.27
C CYS A 191 10.68 1.13 9.14
N ALA A 192 11.69 1.82 8.60
CA ALA A 192 12.32 2.97 9.24
C ALA A 192 11.47 4.26 9.15
N LEU A 193 10.45 4.31 8.28
CA LEU A 193 9.61 5.48 8.14
C LEU A 193 8.60 5.62 9.30
N PRO A 194 8.28 6.86 9.71
CA PRO A 194 7.21 7.11 10.68
C PRO A 194 5.83 6.94 10.04
N ALA A 195 4.80 6.89 10.89
CA ALA A 195 3.44 7.13 10.43
C ALA A 195 3.29 8.59 9.97
N PRO A 196 2.47 8.89 8.95
CA PRO A 196 1.62 7.96 8.20
C PRO A 196 2.34 7.26 7.00
N PHE A 197 3.56 7.64 6.66
CA PHE A 197 4.23 7.24 5.41
C PHE A 197 4.55 5.75 5.29
N ARG A 198 4.84 5.07 6.41
CA ARG A 198 5.21 3.65 6.44
C ARG A 198 4.27 2.75 5.63
N GLY A 199 2.95 2.96 5.77
CA GLY A 199 1.95 2.09 5.14
C GLY A 199 1.98 2.15 3.62
N GLU A 200 2.11 3.36 3.05
CA GLU A 200 2.21 3.49 1.60
C GLU A 200 3.55 3.00 1.06
N CYS A 201 4.62 3.08 1.85
CA CYS A 201 5.92 2.58 1.39
C CYS A 201 5.88 1.06 1.27
N ILE A 202 5.33 0.37 2.27
CA ILE A 202 5.18 -1.09 2.25
C ILE A 202 4.28 -1.53 1.09
N ILE A 203 3.14 -0.85 0.87
CA ILE A 203 2.26 -1.18 -0.27
C ILE A 203 2.99 -1.05 -1.60
N ASN A 204 3.72 0.05 -1.78
CA ASN A 204 4.35 0.39 -3.06
C ASN A 204 5.76 -0.21 -3.23
N SER A 205 6.28 -0.92 -2.24
CA SER A 205 7.60 -1.57 -2.35
C SER A 205 7.66 -2.52 -3.54
N GLU A 206 8.86 -2.75 -4.07
CA GLU A 206 9.06 -3.72 -5.14
C GLU A 206 8.64 -5.13 -4.68
N ASN A 207 8.26 -5.96 -5.65
CA ASN A 207 8.11 -7.39 -5.40
C ASN A 207 9.49 -8.01 -5.22
N ASP A 208 9.60 -9.08 -4.44
CA ASP A 208 10.82 -9.86 -4.41
C ASP A 208 11.08 -10.54 -5.76
N GLU A 209 12.33 -10.94 -5.94
CA GLU A 209 12.74 -11.76 -7.06
C GLU A 209 11.91 -13.03 -7.13
N LYS A 210 11.48 -13.37 -8.34
CA LYS A 210 10.78 -14.62 -8.60
C LYS A 210 11.70 -15.78 -8.24
N PRO A 211 11.24 -16.75 -7.43
CA PRO A 211 12.03 -17.93 -7.10
C PRO A 211 12.28 -18.75 -8.37
N ASP A 212 13.39 -19.49 -8.38
CA ASP A 212 13.62 -20.46 -9.43
C ASP A 212 12.65 -21.64 -9.25
N LEU A 213 11.72 -21.76 -10.20
CA LEU A 213 10.68 -22.79 -10.23
C LEU A 213 11.14 -24.05 -10.99
N SER A 214 12.42 -24.13 -11.39
CA SER A 214 13.01 -25.27 -12.12
C SER A 214 12.86 -26.62 -11.40
N SER A 215 12.64 -26.60 -10.07
CA SER A 215 12.37 -27.77 -9.22
C SER A 215 10.92 -27.86 -8.73
N GLY A 216 9.99 -27.23 -9.45
CA GLY A 216 8.62 -26.93 -8.99
C GLY A 216 7.90 -28.10 -8.28
N PRO A 217 7.25 -27.84 -7.12
CA PRO A 217 6.57 -28.84 -6.30
C PRO A 217 5.21 -29.25 -6.88
N LEU A 218 5.04 -29.23 -8.21
CA LEU A 218 3.79 -29.63 -8.87
C LEU A 218 3.51 -31.13 -8.64
N SER A 219 4.55 -31.94 -8.46
CA SER A 219 4.44 -33.35 -8.10
C SER A 219 3.62 -33.57 -6.83
N ARG A 220 3.63 -32.66 -5.85
CA ARG A 220 2.78 -32.78 -4.65
C ARG A 220 1.28 -32.67 -4.97
N PHE A 221 0.93 -32.04 -6.10
CA PHE A 221 -0.44 -31.88 -6.56
C PHE A 221 -0.84 -32.85 -7.67
N THR A 222 0.12 -33.49 -8.34
CA THR A 222 -0.13 -34.40 -9.48
C THR A 222 0.28 -35.84 -9.23
N GLU A 223 1.26 -36.10 -8.39
CA GLU A 223 1.89 -37.41 -8.18
C GLU A 223 1.64 -38.00 -6.78
N ASP A 224 1.25 -37.18 -5.79
CA ASP A 224 0.87 -37.68 -4.46
C ASP A 224 -0.46 -38.44 -4.54
N ARG A 225 -0.41 -39.73 -4.17
CA ARG A 225 -1.56 -40.66 -4.20
C ARG A 225 -2.69 -40.24 -3.26
N PHE A 226 -2.43 -39.37 -2.29
CA PHE A 226 -3.41 -38.87 -1.34
C PHE A 226 -4.04 -37.54 -1.77
N VAL A 227 -3.69 -36.96 -2.92
CA VAL A 227 -4.24 -35.68 -3.42
C VAL A 227 -5.77 -35.68 -3.42
N CYS A 228 -6.40 -36.70 -3.99
CA CYS A 228 -7.87 -36.77 -4.03
C CYS A 228 -8.48 -36.85 -2.62
N LYS A 229 -7.79 -37.51 -1.68
CA LYS A 229 -8.23 -37.62 -0.29
C LYS A 229 -8.07 -36.27 0.43
N GLN A 230 -6.93 -35.60 0.29
CA GLN A 230 -6.70 -34.27 0.86
C GLN A 230 -7.70 -33.24 0.31
N PHE A 231 -7.98 -33.27 -1.00
CA PHE A 231 -8.99 -32.42 -1.62
C PHE A 231 -10.40 -32.68 -1.09
N THR A 232 -10.76 -33.94 -0.82
CA THR A 232 -12.10 -34.29 -0.31
C THR A 232 -12.25 -33.95 1.17
N ASP A 233 -11.23 -34.25 1.98
CA ASP A 233 -11.30 -34.11 3.44
C ASP A 233 -11.04 -32.66 3.89
N LYS A 234 -10.22 -31.90 3.15
CA LYS A 234 -9.75 -30.55 3.51
C LYS A 234 -9.63 -29.62 2.30
N GLN A 235 -10.70 -29.54 1.50
CA GLN A 235 -10.72 -28.81 0.24
C GLN A 235 -10.19 -27.37 0.34
N ASP A 236 -10.59 -26.63 1.38
CA ASP A 236 -10.26 -25.21 1.51
C ASP A 236 -8.79 -24.98 1.89
N ASP A 237 -8.19 -25.87 2.68
CA ASP A 237 -6.78 -25.78 3.03
C ASP A 237 -5.92 -26.22 1.84
N PHE A 238 -6.30 -27.31 1.19
CA PHE A 238 -5.61 -27.86 0.03
C PHE A 238 -5.58 -26.89 -1.16
N LEU A 239 -6.66 -26.14 -1.40
CA LEU A 239 -6.74 -25.14 -2.49
C LEU A 239 -6.00 -23.83 -2.19
N GLN A 240 -5.58 -23.60 -0.95
CA GLN A 240 -4.78 -22.43 -0.60
C GLN A 240 -3.27 -22.70 -0.73
N GLU A 241 -2.82 -23.93 -0.43
CA GLU A 241 -1.41 -24.35 -0.51
C GLU A 241 -0.85 -24.39 -1.94
#